data_AF-A0A959SJA4-F1
#
_entry.id   AF-A0A959SJA4-F1
#
_cell.length_a   1.000
_cell.length_b   1.000
_cell.length_c   1.000
_cell.angle_alpha   90.00
_cell.angle_beta   90.00
_cell.angle_gamma   90.00
#
_symmetry.space_group_name_H-M   'P 1'
#
loop_
_entity.id
_entity.type
_entity.pdbx_description
1 polymer ?
#
loop_
_entity_poly.entity_id
_entity_poly.type
_entity_poly.pdbx_seq_one_letter_code
_entity_poly.pdbx_strand_id
1 'polypeptide(L)'
;VVSKLSAPIAPFFSDRLHRDLIGTSVHLSDWPNHEETLIDTELEERTKLAQTLTSLVLSVRKLEGHRVRQPLQKILVPVLDETMRLRLEAIKELVLGEVNVKELVLLDPSEGKLRKKVKPDFKKLGARMGKLMKSVAAAVNGLDQDGIATLENEGKVILPVEGQDVEVTLADVEITAETVPGLSVASEGRITVAVDITLNDSLLQEGIARELVSRIQTLRKESGFEVTDRIDLRIQRNGNERFEQAVVNHAGYILTETLAITPEDQVLVDQLLAGPSHVHTVEFEDAVACALSLERSAN
;
A
#
# COMPACT_ATOMS: atom_id res chain seq x y z
N VAL A 1 25.09 -11.71 10.57
CA VAL A 1 25.58 -10.30 10.58
C VAL A 1 24.87 -9.46 11.61
N VAL A 2 23.53 -9.37 11.58
CA VAL A 2 22.72 -8.57 12.53
C VAL A 2 23.08 -8.85 14.00
N SER A 3 23.13 -10.12 14.41
CA SER A 3 23.52 -10.51 15.76
C SER A 3 24.94 -10.07 16.14
N LYS A 4 25.89 -10.05 15.20
CA LYS A 4 27.26 -9.56 15.44
C LYS A 4 27.29 -8.05 15.66
N LEU A 5 26.55 -7.29 14.85
CA LEU A 5 26.44 -5.83 14.98
C LEU A 5 25.73 -5.42 16.28
N SER A 6 24.71 -6.17 16.71
CA SER A 6 23.95 -5.87 17.92
C SER A 6 24.59 -6.36 19.22
N ALA A 7 25.60 -7.25 19.15
CA ALA A 7 26.22 -7.86 20.32
C ALA A 7 26.79 -6.88 21.36
N PRO A 8 27.43 -5.75 20.98
CA PRO A 8 27.90 -4.75 21.95
C PRO A 8 26.78 -4.04 22.71
N ILE A 9 25.56 -4.00 22.16
CA ILE A 9 24.40 -3.30 22.73
C ILE A 9 23.52 -4.26 23.55
N ALA A 10 23.25 -5.45 23.00
CA ALA A 10 22.36 -6.45 23.58
C ALA A 10 23.05 -7.82 23.61
N PRO A 11 24.05 -8.03 24.49
CA PRO A 11 24.98 -9.17 24.42
C PRO A 11 24.31 -10.52 24.63
N PHE A 12 23.39 -10.65 25.59
CA PHE A 12 22.72 -11.93 25.87
C PHE A 12 21.72 -12.32 24.78
N PHE A 13 20.96 -11.35 24.27
CA PHE A 13 20.01 -11.59 23.19
C PHE A 13 20.72 -11.95 21.89
N SER A 14 21.74 -11.18 21.53
CA SER A 14 22.54 -11.41 20.33
C SER A 14 23.27 -12.75 20.39
N ASP A 15 23.77 -13.15 21.57
CA ASP A 15 24.41 -14.45 21.77
C ASP A 15 23.44 -15.61 21.62
N ARG A 16 22.23 -15.51 22.18
CA ARG A 16 21.18 -16.51 22.01
C ARG A 16 20.79 -16.64 20.53
N LEU A 17 20.47 -15.54 19.87
CA LEU A 17 20.09 -15.52 18.45
C LEU A 17 21.19 -16.14 17.56
N HIS A 18 22.45 -15.83 17.83
CA HIS A 18 23.57 -16.38 17.06
C HIS A 18 23.76 -17.88 17.32
N ARG A 19 23.64 -18.34 18.57
CA ARG A 19 23.70 -19.77 18.92
C ARG A 19 22.55 -20.57 18.32
N ASP A 20 21.34 -20.03 18.33
CA ASP A 20 20.17 -20.70 17.77
C ASP A 20 20.32 -20.94 16.24
N LEU A 21 21.07 -20.08 15.54
CA LEU A 21 21.32 -20.19 14.10
C LEU A 21 22.61 -20.95 13.73
N ILE A 22 23.70 -20.75 14.47
CA ILE A 22 25.06 -21.19 14.09
C ILE A 22 25.69 -22.12 15.15
N GLY A 23 25.10 -22.23 16.34
CA GLY A 23 25.58 -23.09 17.43
C GLY A 23 26.75 -22.53 18.24
N THR A 24 27.34 -21.40 17.85
CA THR A 24 28.48 -20.76 18.53
C THR A 24 28.12 -19.41 19.13
N SER A 25 28.90 -18.98 20.12
CA SER A 25 28.71 -17.67 20.75
C SER A 25 29.10 -16.54 19.79
N VAL A 26 28.28 -15.49 19.75
CA VAL A 26 28.55 -14.30 18.92
C VAL A 26 29.80 -13.56 19.40
N HIS A 27 30.10 -13.63 20.70
CA HIS A 27 31.23 -12.92 21.33
C HIS A 27 32.60 -13.51 20.96
N LEU A 28 32.61 -14.68 20.33
CA LEU A 28 33.80 -15.33 19.77
C LEU A 28 33.94 -15.09 18.26
N SER A 29 33.02 -14.35 17.66
CA SER A 29 33.02 -14.08 16.23
C SER A 29 33.77 -12.79 15.89
N ASP A 30 34.43 -12.78 14.74
CA ASP A 30 34.99 -11.54 14.18
C ASP A 30 33.89 -10.54 13.82
N TRP A 31 34.25 -9.26 13.93
CA TRP A 31 33.42 -8.15 13.47
C TRP A 31 33.09 -8.30 11.98
N PRO A 32 31.84 -8.07 11.55
CA PRO A 32 31.48 -8.21 10.14
C PRO A 32 32.21 -7.17 9.28
N ASN A 33 32.80 -7.63 8.19
CA ASN A 33 33.34 -6.78 7.13
C ASN A 33 32.25 -6.48 6.09
N HIS A 34 32.34 -5.31 5.44
CA HIS A 34 31.45 -4.97 4.34
C HIS A 34 32.10 -5.38 3.01
N GLU A 35 31.26 -5.71 2.02
CA GLU A 35 31.68 -6.02 0.66
C GLU A 35 31.15 -4.93 -0.27
N GLU A 36 32.04 -4.09 -0.80
CA GLU A 36 31.66 -2.97 -1.68
C GLU A 36 30.91 -3.44 -2.93
N THR A 37 31.21 -4.63 -3.43
CA THR A 37 30.55 -5.21 -4.62
C THR A 37 29.08 -5.57 -4.40
N LEU A 38 28.63 -5.64 -3.15
CA LEU A 38 27.22 -5.89 -2.80
C LEU A 38 26.42 -4.60 -2.62
N ILE A 39 27.06 -3.43 -2.68
CA ILE A 39 26.39 -2.14 -2.57
C ILE A 39 25.79 -1.77 -3.93
N ASP A 40 24.47 -1.89 -4.04
CA ASP A 40 23.71 -1.51 -5.23
C ASP A 40 22.83 -0.29 -4.93
N THR A 41 23.34 0.89 -5.25
CA THR A 41 22.64 2.17 -5.03
C THR A 41 21.38 2.31 -5.88
N GLU A 42 21.32 1.65 -7.03
CA GLU A 42 20.12 1.67 -7.88
C GLU A 42 19.01 0.78 -7.26
N LEU A 43 19.38 -0.33 -6.62
CA LEU A 43 18.43 -1.12 -5.82
C LEU A 43 17.93 -0.32 -4.60
N GLU A 44 18.79 0.42 -3.91
CA GLU A 44 18.40 1.29 -2.80
C GLU A 44 17.38 2.36 -3.24
N GLU A 45 17.63 3.04 -4.36
CA GLU A 45 16.71 4.02 -4.92
C GLU A 45 15.37 3.41 -5.32
N ARG A 46 15.37 2.24 -5.98
CA ARG A 46 14.14 1.49 -6.29
C ARG A 46 13.36 1.11 -5.02
N THR A 47 14.07 0.64 -4.00
CA THR A 47 13.46 0.23 -2.72
C THR A 47 12.83 1.42 -2.00
N LYS A 48 13.53 2.56 -1.97
CA LYS A 48 13.03 3.80 -1.39
C LYS A 48 11.78 4.29 -2.12
N LEU A 49 11.80 4.27 -3.46
CA LEU A 49 10.64 4.61 -4.28
C LEU A 49 9.43 3.71 -3.98
N ALA A 50 9.64 2.40 -3.83
CA ALA A 50 8.58 1.46 -3.46
C ALA A 50 8.00 1.77 -2.08
N GLN A 51 8.84 2.03 -1.08
CA GLN A 51 8.41 2.38 0.27
C GLN A 51 7.59 3.67 0.30
N THR A 52 8.05 4.71 -0.39
CA THR A 52 7.33 5.99 -0.49
C THR A 52 5.99 5.81 -1.21
N LEU A 53 5.96 5.13 -2.35
CA LEU A 53 4.73 4.90 -3.11
C LEU A 53 3.70 4.10 -2.29
N THR A 54 4.14 3.01 -1.64
CA THR A 54 3.30 2.22 -0.74
C THR A 54 2.74 3.07 0.40
N SER A 55 3.58 3.89 1.04
CA SER A 55 3.16 4.76 2.15
C SER A 55 2.12 5.78 1.70
N LEU A 56 2.29 6.37 0.51
CA LEU A 56 1.34 7.33 -0.05
C LEU A 56 -0.01 6.66 -0.35
N VAL A 57 -0.03 5.50 -1.00
CA VAL A 57 -1.29 4.78 -1.27
C VAL A 57 -1.99 4.35 0.02
N LEU A 58 -1.24 3.87 1.02
CA LEU A 58 -1.80 3.52 2.33
C LEU A 58 -2.36 4.74 3.06
N SER A 59 -1.74 5.91 2.92
CA SER A 59 -2.25 7.15 3.52
C SER A 59 -3.57 7.60 2.88
N VAL A 60 -3.69 7.51 1.55
CA VAL A 60 -4.94 7.75 0.82
C VAL A 60 -6.02 6.76 1.25
N ARG A 61 -5.70 5.47 1.31
CA ARG A 61 -6.61 4.43 1.81
C ARG A 61 -7.15 4.74 3.20
N LYS A 62 -6.28 5.18 4.12
CA LYS A 62 -6.66 5.57 5.48
C LYS A 62 -7.58 6.79 5.48
N LEU A 63 -7.29 7.79 4.65
CA LEU A 63 -8.10 9.00 4.53
C LEU A 63 -9.53 8.69 4.04
N GLU A 64 -9.64 7.80 3.05
CA GLU A 64 -10.91 7.41 2.41
C GLU A 64 -11.62 6.24 3.12
N GLY A 65 -11.02 5.71 4.20
CA GLY A 65 -11.61 4.60 4.97
C GLY A 65 -11.55 3.23 4.28
N HIS A 66 -10.71 3.05 3.25
CA HIS A 66 -10.54 1.77 2.57
C HIS A 66 -9.50 0.88 3.25
N ARG A 67 -9.93 -0.27 3.78
CA ARG A 67 -9.03 -1.29 4.36
C ARG A 67 -8.08 -1.83 3.28
N VAL A 68 -6.85 -2.19 3.65
CA VAL A 68 -5.86 -2.77 2.71
C VAL A 68 -6.38 -4.05 2.04
N ARG A 69 -7.16 -4.87 2.76
CA ARG A 69 -7.76 -6.09 2.20
C ARG A 69 -8.82 -5.82 1.12
N GLN A 70 -9.43 -4.63 1.09
CA GLN A 70 -10.33 -4.22 0.02
C GLN A 70 -9.48 -3.86 -1.20
N PRO A 71 -9.50 -4.67 -2.28
CA PRO A 71 -8.75 -4.34 -3.47
C PRO A 71 -9.29 -3.06 -4.10
N LEU A 72 -8.37 -2.27 -4.68
CA LEU A 72 -8.71 -1.09 -5.48
C LEU A 72 -8.31 -1.31 -6.92
N GLN A 73 -8.98 -0.60 -7.83
CA GLN A 73 -8.82 -0.81 -9.26
C GLN A 73 -7.42 -0.42 -9.73
N LYS A 74 -7.01 0.83 -9.49
CA LYS A 74 -5.76 1.35 -10.04
C LYS A 74 -5.19 2.49 -9.23
N ILE A 75 -3.88 2.66 -9.38
CA ILE A 75 -3.15 3.85 -8.99
C ILE A 75 -2.53 4.49 -10.23
N LEU A 76 -2.49 5.81 -10.26
CA LEU A 76 -1.89 6.60 -11.32
C LEU A 76 -0.69 7.35 -10.77
N VAL A 77 0.46 7.20 -11.42
CA VAL A 77 1.71 7.84 -11.00
C VAL A 77 2.24 8.65 -12.19
N PRO A 78 2.28 10.00 -12.10
CA PRO A 78 2.98 10.80 -13.08
C PRO A 78 4.48 10.52 -13.03
N VAL A 79 5.05 10.25 -14.19
CA VAL A 79 6.47 10.00 -14.37
C VAL A 79 7.15 11.32 -14.72
N LEU A 80 8.27 11.64 -14.07
CA LEU A 80 9.03 12.86 -14.35
C LEU A 80 10.07 12.67 -15.46
N ASP A 81 10.68 11.49 -15.52
CA ASP A 81 11.70 11.12 -16.50
C ASP A 81 11.72 9.61 -16.76
N GLU A 82 12.44 9.19 -17.80
CA GLU A 82 12.54 7.78 -18.20
C GLU A 82 13.20 6.89 -17.12
N THR A 83 14.06 7.45 -16.28
CA THR A 83 14.70 6.70 -15.19
C THR A 83 13.66 6.32 -14.14
N MET A 84 12.79 7.25 -13.77
CA MET A 84 11.67 7.01 -12.87
C MET A 84 10.69 5.98 -13.45
N ARG A 85 10.43 6.01 -14.77
CA ARG A 85 9.61 4.99 -15.45
C ARG A 85 10.16 3.60 -15.23
N LEU A 86 11.44 3.39 -15.58
CA LEU A 86 12.11 2.09 -15.45
C LEU A 86 12.14 1.60 -14.01
N ARG A 87 12.37 2.51 -13.05
CA ARG A 87 12.32 2.18 -11.62
C ARG A 87 10.93 1.74 -11.18
N LEU A 88 9.88 2.46 -11.56
CA LEU A 88 8.49 2.14 -11.23
C LEU A 88 8.06 0.81 -11.85
N GLU A 89 8.45 0.54 -13.09
CA GLU A 89 8.18 -0.74 -13.75
C GLU A 89 8.86 -1.91 -13.01
N ALA A 90 10.10 -1.73 -12.57
CA ALA A 90 10.85 -2.76 -11.85
C ALA A 90 10.24 -3.13 -10.48
N ILE A 91 9.55 -2.18 -9.82
CA ILE A 91 8.95 -2.38 -8.48
C ILE A 91 7.42 -2.58 -8.53
N LYS A 92 6.81 -2.52 -9.72
CA LYS A 92 5.37 -2.48 -9.93
C LYS A 92 4.63 -3.58 -9.17
N GLU A 93 5.04 -4.83 -9.38
CA GLU A 93 4.36 -6.00 -8.79
C GLU A 93 4.48 -6.03 -7.27
N LEU A 94 5.63 -5.60 -6.73
CA LEU A 94 5.86 -5.52 -5.29
C LEU A 94 4.92 -4.50 -4.65
N VAL A 95 4.80 -3.31 -5.24
CA VAL A 95 3.92 -2.26 -4.75
C VAL A 95 2.46 -2.71 -4.85
N LEU A 96 2.03 -3.23 -6.00
CA LEU A 96 0.64 -3.68 -6.21
C LEU A 96 0.23 -4.79 -5.23
N GLY A 97 1.12 -5.72 -4.93
CA GLY A 97 0.91 -6.76 -3.92
C GLY A 97 0.76 -6.21 -2.50
N GLU A 98 1.64 -5.30 -2.10
CA GLU A 98 1.62 -4.70 -0.75
C GLU A 98 0.37 -3.85 -0.51
N VAL A 99 -0.01 -3.03 -1.51
CA VAL A 99 -1.15 -2.12 -1.38
C VAL A 99 -2.48 -2.71 -1.87
N ASN A 100 -2.47 -3.94 -2.39
CA ASN A 100 -3.64 -4.63 -2.94
C ASN A 100 -4.40 -3.80 -3.98
N VAL A 101 -3.69 -3.38 -5.02
CA VAL A 101 -4.24 -2.65 -6.16
C VAL A 101 -4.08 -3.52 -7.41
N LYS A 102 -5.03 -3.49 -8.34
CA LYS A 102 -4.95 -4.32 -9.56
C LYS A 102 -3.97 -3.79 -10.59
N GLU A 103 -3.85 -2.47 -10.70
CA GLU A 103 -3.06 -1.85 -11.77
C GLU A 103 -2.32 -0.60 -11.30
N LEU A 104 -1.08 -0.45 -11.80
CA LEU A 104 -0.30 0.79 -11.70
C LEU A 104 -0.19 1.36 -13.11
N VAL A 105 -0.76 2.55 -13.30
CA VAL A 105 -0.76 3.30 -14.56
C VAL A 105 0.25 4.43 -14.47
N LEU A 106 1.24 4.40 -15.35
CA LEU A 106 2.22 5.47 -15.49
C LEU A 106 1.65 6.54 -16.41
N LEU A 107 1.64 7.80 -15.95
CA LEU A 107 1.19 8.94 -16.73
C LEU A 107 2.40 9.73 -17.22
N ASP A 108 2.47 9.98 -18.51
CA ASP A 108 3.44 10.91 -19.05
C ASP A 108 3.11 12.36 -18.63
N PRO A 109 4.12 13.22 -18.45
CA PRO A 109 3.91 14.64 -18.12
C PRO A 109 2.93 15.34 -19.05
N SER A 110 2.94 14.94 -20.33
CA SER A 110 2.09 15.49 -21.38
C SER A 110 0.64 14.99 -21.37
N GLU A 111 0.32 13.92 -20.64
CA GLU A 111 -1.02 13.30 -20.71
C GLU A 111 -2.10 14.02 -19.89
N GLY A 112 -1.78 15.07 -19.13
CA GLY A 112 -2.76 16.04 -18.60
C GLY A 112 -3.88 15.51 -17.69
N LYS A 113 -3.88 14.22 -17.34
CA LYS A 113 -4.93 13.56 -16.53
C LYS A 113 -4.85 13.91 -15.04
N LEU A 114 -3.67 14.30 -14.55
CA LEU A 114 -3.51 14.91 -13.22
C LEU A 114 -3.11 16.37 -13.39
N ARG A 115 -4.05 17.28 -13.19
CA ARG A 115 -3.72 18.71 -13.09
C ARG A 115 -3.17 19.00 -11.71
N LYS A 116 -2.01 19.65 -11.64
CA LYS A 116 -1.44 20.17 -10.41
C LYS A 116 -1.81 21.64 -10.26
N LYS A 117 -2.05 22.06 -9.03
CA LYS A 117 -2.27 23.44 -8.62
C LYS A 117 -1.22 23.80 -7.59
N VAL A 118 -0.43 24.82 -7.91
CA VAL A 118 0.54 25.38 -6.98
C VAL A 118 -0.11 26.51 -6.17
N LYS A 119 0.09 26.48 -4.85
CA LYS A 119 -0.32 27.53 -3.93
C LYS A 119 0.92 28.16 -3.30
N PRO A 120 1.02 29.49 -3.26
CA PRO A 120 2.13 30.16 -2.58
C PRO A 120 2.05 29.98 -1.05
N ASP A 121 3.17 29.66 -0.40
CA ASP A 121 3.29 29.72 1.06
C ASP A 121 3.49 31.18 1.46
N PHE A 122 2.38 31.86 1.76
CA PHE A 122 2.38 33.28 2.10
C PHE A 122 3.29 33.63 3.28
N LYS A 123 3.56 32.70 4.20
CA LYS A 123 4.38 32.93 5.40
C LYS A 123 5.85 33.01 5.02
N LYS A 124 6.32 32.11 4.16
CA LYS A 124 7.71 32.05 3.69
C LYS A 124 7.98 33.09 2.61
N LEU A 125 7.09 33.21 1.62
CA LEU A 125 7.19 34.22 0.56
C LEU A 125 7.15 35.64 1.12
N GLY A 126 6.36 35.90 2.17
CA GLY A 126 6.31 37.20 2.83
C GLY A 126 7.65 37.62 3.45
N ALA A 127 8.41 36.67 4.00
CA ALA A 127 9.71 36.94 4.61
C ALA A 127 10.81 37.23 3.59
N ARG A 128 10.80 36.58 2.41
CA ARG A 128 11.79 36.79 1.34
C ARG A 128 11.45 37.94 0.39
N MET A 129 10.19 38.04 -0.04
CA MET A 129 9.79 38.87 -1.19
C MET A 129 9.10 40.19 -0.79
N GLY A 130 8.77 40.38 0.50
CA GLY A 130 8.31 41.65 1.05
C GLY A 130 7.18 42.31 0.24
N LYS A 131 7.49 43.45 -0.39
CA LYS A 131 6.52 44.23 -1.19
C LYS A 131 6.05 43.51 -2.47
N LEU A 132 6.88 42.65 -3.06
CA LEU A 132 6.58 41.90 -4.28
C LEU A 132 5.73 40.65 -4.03
N MET A 133 5.46 40.30 -2.76
CA MET A 133 4.79 39.06 -2.36
C MET A 133 3.44 38.85 -3.06
N LYS A 134 2.60 39.89 -3.19
CA LYS A 134 1.29 39.76 -3.84
C LYS A 134 1.42 39.45 -5.33
N SER A 135 2.38 40.09 -6.00
CA SER A 135 2.62 39.96 -7.43
C SER A 135 3.26 38.61 -7.75
N VAL A 136 4.21 38.15 -6.90
CA VAL A 136 4.77 36.79 -6.98
C VAL A 136 3.72 35.74 -6.69
N ALA A 137 2.87 35.93 -5.68
CA ALA A 137 1.77 35.00 -5.39
C ALA A 137 0.77 34.90 -6.55
N ALA A 138 0.49 35.99 -7.26
CA ALA A 138 -0.36 35.97 -8.45
C ALA A 138 0.30 35.20 -9.61
N ALA A 139 1.60 35.44 -9.84
CA ALA A 139 2.37 34.72 -10.86
C ALA A 139 2.46 33.21 -10.54
N VAL A 140 2.70 32.85 -9.27
CA VAL A 140 2.72 31.45 -8.81
C VAL A 140 1.35 30.81 -9.04
N ASN A 141 0.25 31.43 -8.61
CA ASN A 141 -1.09 30.86 -8.82
C ASN A 141 -1.47 30.74 -10.31
N GLY A 142 -0.82 31.48 -11.20
CA GLY A 142 -1.02 31.46 -12.65
C GLY A 142 -0.09 30.53 -13.42
N LEU A 143 0.80 29.79 -12.75
CA LEU A 143 1.68 28.81 -13.39
C LEU A 143 0.85 27.73 -14.10
N ASP A 144 1.21 27.44 -15.34
CA ASP A 144 0.70 26.30 -16.10
C ASP A 144 1.38 25.00 -15.67
N GLN A 145 0.94 23.87 -16.24
CA GLN A 145 1.48 22.56 -15.87
C GLN A 145 2.98 22.44 -16.19
N ASP A 146 3.44 23.06 -17.27
CA ASP A 146 4.86 23.04 -17.68
C ASP A 146 5.72 23.84 -16.68
N GLY A 147 5.23 25.00 -16.22
CA GLY A 147 5.89 25.77 -15.18
C GLY A 147 5.92 25.06 -13.82
N ILE A 148 4.85 24.34 -13.45
CA ILE A 148 4.83 23.51 -12.24
C ILE A 148 5.82 22.34 -12.36
N ALA A 149 5.88 21.67 -13.51
CA ALA A 149 6.81 20.58 -13.76
C ALA A 149 8.28 21.06 -13.71
N THR A 150 8.56 22.25 -14.25
CA THR A 150 9.89 22.89 -14.17
C THR A 150 10.29 23.12 -12.71
N LEU A 151 9.38 23.65 -11.90
CA LEU A 151 9.62 23.90 -10.48
C LEU A 151 9.89 22.61 -9.69
N GLU A 152 9.22 21.50 -10.00
CA GLU A 152 9.48 20.20 -9.36
C GLU A 152 10.82 19.58 -9.79
N ASN A 153 11.12 19.62 -11.10
CA ASN A 153 12.31 19.01 -11.68
C ASN A 153 13.59 19.75 -11.32
N GLU A 154 13.60 21.07 -11.50
CA GLU A 154 14.77 21.91 -11.26
C GLU A 154 14.84 22.41 -9.81
N GLY A 155 13.75 22.29 -9.05
CA GLY A 155 13.64 22.78 -7.67
C GLY A 155 13.40 24.29 -7.55
N LYS A 156 13.38 24.99 -8.68
CA LYS A 156 13.20 26.43 -8.79
C LYS A 156 12.60 26.84 -10.12
N VAL A 157 11.95 28.00 -10.16
CA VAL A 157 11.44 28.63 -11.37
C VAL A 157 11.67 30.14 -11.28
N ILE A 158 12.07 30.75 -12.40
CA ILE A 158 12.25 32.20 -12.48
C ILE A 158 10.96 32.80 -13.02
N LEU A 159 10.32 33.65 -12.22
CA LEU A 159 9.09 34.35 -12.60
C LEU A 159 9.39 35.83 -12.86
N PRO A 160 9.07 36.37 -14.06
CA PRO A 160 9.14 37.79 -14.31
C PRO A 160 7.97 38.50 -13.63
N VAL A 161 8.24 39.29 -12.60
CA VAL A 161 7.23 40.00 -11.79
C VAL A 161 7.64 41.46 -11.64
N GLU A 162 6.74 42.38 -12.04
CA GLU A 162 7.00 43.84 -11.97
C GLU A 162 8.32 44.29 -12.64
N GLY A 163 8.74 43.59 -13.70
CA GLY A 163 9.98 43.87 -14.44
C GLY A 163 11.26 43.35 -13.77
N GLN A 164 11.13 42.50 -12.75
CA GLN A 164 12.25 41.82 -12.09
C GLN A 164 12.09 40.30 -12.21
N ASP A 165 13.21 39.61 -12.41
CA ASP A 165 13.27 38.15 -12.39
C ASP A 165 13.38 37.68 -10.94
N VAL A 166 12.31 37.03 -10.44
CA VAL A 166 12.24 36.53 -9.07
C VAL A 166 12.36 35.02 -9.06
N GLU A 167 13.35 34.50 -8.32
CA GLU A 167 13.54 33.06 -8.15
C GLU A 167 12.61 32.52 -7.04
N VAL A 168 11.66 31.67 -7.44
CA VAL A 168 10.78 30.93 -6.55
C VAL A 168 11.27 29.48 -6.46
N THR A 169 11.37 28.96 -5.24
CA THR A 169 11.86 27.60 -4.98
C THR A 169 10.74 26.70 -4.43
N LEU A 170 10.94 25.38 -4.43
CA LEU A 170 10.01 24.43 -3.81
C LEU A 170 9.73 24.71 -2.31
N ALA A 171 10.63 25.41 -1.63
CA ALA A 171 10.41 25.78 -0.23
C ALA A 171 9.34 26.87 -0.07
N ASP A 172 9.10 27.67 -1.11
CA ASP A 172 8.23 28.86 -1.10
C ASP A 172 6.78 28.55 -1.51
N VAL A 173 6.51 27.33 -1.98
CA VAL A 173 5.22 26.93 -2.54
C VAL A 173 4.77 25.57 -2.04
N GLU A 174 3.47 25.31 -2.15
CA GLU A 174 2.85 24.03 -1.90
C GLU A 174 2.16 23.57 -3.20
N ILE A 175 2.63 22.46 -3.77
CA ILE A 175 2.06 21.88 -4.98
C ILE A 175 1.05 20.82 -4.55
N THR A 176 -0.20 21.02 -4.94
CA THR A 176 -1.32 20.12 -4.64
C THR A 176 -1.91 19.62 -5.95
N ALA A 177 -2.30 18.36 -6.04
CA ALA A 177 -3.05 17.91 -7.20
C ALA A 177 -4.51 18.38 -7.12
N GLU A 178 -5.11 18.68 -8.28
CA GLU A 178 -6.53 18.98 -8.40
C GLU A 178 -7.33 17.67 -8.28
N THR A 179 -8.35 17.66 -7.42
CA THR A 179 -9.18 16.49 -7.15
C THR A 179 -10.07 16.20 -8.35
N VAL A 180 -9.87 15.04 -8.97
CA VAL A 180 -10.79 14.48 -9.97
C VAL A 180 -11.79 13.59 -9.23
N PRO A 181 -13.10 13.66 -9.53
CA PRO A 181 -14.08 12.78 -8.91
C PRO A 181 -13.69 11.30 -9.02
N GLY A 182 -13.68 10.58 -7.90
CA GLY A 182 -13.27 9.17 -7.83
C GLY A 182 -11.77 8.92 -7.71
N LEU A 183 -10.93 9.97 -7.79
CA LEU A 183 -9.49 9.89 -7.53
C LEU A 183 -9.13 10.68 -6.27
N SER A 184 -8.42 10.03 -5.36
CA SER A 184 -7.84 10.68 -4.18
C SER A 184 -6.32 10.72 -4.32
N VAL A 185 -5.72 11.88 -4.03
CA VAL A 185 -4.31 12.15 -4.38
C VAL A 185 -3.47 12.41 -3.14
N ALA A 186 -2.27 11.84 -3.10
CA ALA A 186 -1.25 12.14 -2.12
C ALA A 186 0.10 12.40 -2.80
N SER A 187 0.91 13.24 -2.19
CA SER A 187 2.25 13.59 -2.67
C SER A 187 3.25 13.63 -1.52
N GLU A 188 4.48 13.20 -1.78
CA GLU A 188 5.63 13.37 -0.90
C GLU A 188 6.85 13.76 -1.75
N GLY A 189 7.35 14.98 -1.53
CA GLY A 189 8.45 15.53 -2.33
C GLY A 189 8.07 15.59 -3.82
N ARG A 190 8.81 14.84 -4.65
CA ARG A 190 8.62 14.77 -6.11
C ARG A 190 7.67 13.65 -6.55
N ILE A 191 7.22 12.80 -5.62
CA ILE A 191 6.38 11.64 -5.94
C ILE A 191 4.93 12.02 -5.66
N THR A 192 4.07 11.84 -6.65
CA THR A 192 2.62 11.98 -6.54
C THR A 192 1.96 10.66 -6.91
N VAL A 193 0.90 10.29 -6.20
CA VAL A 193 0.06 9.15 -6.56
C VAL A 193 -1.40 9.53 -6.45
N ALA A 194 -2.18 9.23 -7.48
CA ALA A 194 -3.62 9.24 -7.42
C ALA A 194 -4.14 7.81 -7.29
N VAL A 195 -5.04 7.58 -6.37
CA VAL A 195 -5.67 6.28 -6.14
C VAL A 195 -7.11 6.35 -6.61
N ASP A 196 -7.53 5.39 -7.42
CA ASP A 196 -8.94 5.21 -7.76
C ASP A 196 -9.68 4.57 -6.59
N ILE A 197 -10.54 5.36 -5.96
CA ILE A 197 -11.31 4.99 -4.76
C ILE A 197 -12.70 4.45 -5.12
N THR A 198 -12.99 4.33 -6.42
CA THR A 198 -14.26 3.82 -6.90
C THR A 198 -14.30 2.30 -6.77
N LEU A 199 -15.28 1.78 -6.04
CA LEU A 199 -15.48 0.35 -5.85
C LEU A 199 -16.59 -0.15 -6.78
N ASN A 200 -16.27 -1.15 -7.60
CA ASN A 200 -17.25 -1.92 -8.36
C ASN A 200 -17.63 -3.20 -7.61
N ASP A 201 -18.70 -3.86 -8.03
CA ASP A 201 -19.23 -5.07 -7.35
C ASP A 201 -18.20 -6.20 -7.26
N SER A 202 -17.36 -6.38 -8.28
CA SER A 202 -16.31 -7.40 -8.28
C SER A 202 -15.24 -7.13 -7.22
N LEU A 203 -14.77 -5.88 -7.11
CA LEU A 203 -13.81 -5.48 -6.08
C LEU A 203 -14.41 -5.64 -4.68
N LEU A 204 -15.67 -5.26 -4.51
CA LEU A 204 -16.39 -5.40 -3.25
C LEU A 204 -16.52 -6.87 -2.83
N GLN A 205 -16.88 -7.76 -3.75
CA GLN A 205 -16.96 -9.20 -3.50
C GLN A 205 -15.60 -9.80 -3.16
N GLU A 206 -14.54 -9.42 -3.88
CA GLU A 206 -13.18 -9.87 -3.58
C GLU A 206 -12.71 -9.39 -2.19
N GLY A 207 -13.07 -8.15 -1.80
CA GLY A 207 -12.81 -7.62 -0.47
C GLY A 207 -13.46 -8.46 0.63
N ILE A 208 -14.72 -8.85 0.45
CA ILE A 208 -15.45 -9.76 1.36
C ILE A 208 -14.73 -11.11 1.46
N ALA A 209 -14.36 -11.71 0.32
CA ALA A 209 -13.66 -12.99 0.29
C ALA A 209 -12.30 -12.94 1.02
N ARG A 210 -11.53 -11.87 0.83
CA ARG A 210 -10.24 -11.66 1.54
C ARG A 210 -10.42 -11.47 3.04
N GLU A 211 -11.45 -10.74 3.45
CA GLU A 211 -11.75 -10.60 4.87
C GLU A 211 -12.17 -11.93 5.49
N LEU A 212 -13.03 -12.69 4.82
CA LEU A 212 -13.43 -14.03 5.24
C LEU A 212 -12.23 -14.98 5.38
N VAL A 213 -11.33 -15.03 4.40
CA VAL A 213 -10.07 -15.80 4.49
C VAL A 213 -9.27 -15.41 5.72
N SER A 214 -9.10 -14.11 5.97
CA SER A 214 -8.38 -13.62 7.16
C SER A 214 -9.04 -14.10 8.46
N ARG A 215 -10.37 -14.12 8.53
CA ARG A 215 -11.10 -14.58 9.72
C ARG A 215 -10.95 -16.08 9.90
N ILE A 216 -11.08 -16.86 8.82
CA ILE A 216 -10.87 -18.31 8.86
C ILE A 216 -9.44 -18.64 9.30
N GLN A 217 -8.44 -17.92 8.78
CA GLN A 217 -7.04 -18.12 9.17
C GLN A 217 -6.77 -17.78 10.63
N THR A 218 -7.41 -16.74 11.16
CA THR A 218 -7.37 -16.45 12.60
C THR A 218 -8.01 -17.58 13.40
N LEU A 219 -9.20 -18.07 13.00
CA LEU A 219 -9.87 -19.19 13.66
C LEU A 219 -9.04 -20.48 13.62
N ARG A 220 -8.33 -20.75 12.52
CA ARG A 220 -7.38 -21.88 12.44
C ARG A 220 -6.32 -21.78 13.53
N LYS A 221 -5.70 -20.61 13.69
CA LYS A 221 -4.67 -20.38 14.73
C LYS A 221 -5.25 -20.52 16.14
N GLU A 222 -6.42 -19.94 16.39
CA GLU A 222 -7.09 -19.99 17.69
C GLU A 222 -7.55 -21.41 18.06
N SER A 223 -7.93 -22.21 17.06
CA SER A 223 -8.35 -23.60 17.22
C SER A 223 -7.17 -24.59 17.23
N GLY A 224 -5.93 -24.10 17.23
CA GLY A 224 -4.72 -24.92 17.38
C GLY A 224 -4.28 -25.68 16.12
N PHE A 225 -4.72 -25.26 14.93
CA PHE A 225 -4.27 -25.85 13.68
C PHE A 225 -2.83 -25.44 13.35
N GLU A 226 -2.04 -26.39 12.86
CA GLU A 226 -0.74 -26.14 12.27
C GLU A 226 -0.87 -25.50 10.89
N VAL A 227 0.21 -24.86 10.43
CA VAL A 227 0.24 -24.16 9.14
C VAL A 227 -0.08 -25.10 7.98
N THR A 228 0.32 -26.37 8.09
CA THR A 228 0.13 -27.40 7.06
C THR A 228 -1.18 -28.18 7.16
N ASP A 229 -1.96 -27.98 8.23
CA ASP A 229 -3.21 -28.71 8.40
C ASP A 229 -4.23 -28.37 7.31
N ARG A 230 -4.90 -29.41 6.82
CA ARG A 230 -6.04 -29.27 5.91
C ARG A 230 -7.35 -29.32 6.68
N ILE A 231 -8.31 -28.53 6.22
CA ILE A 231 -9.60 -28.38 6.90
C ILE A 231 -10.78 -28.74 6.00
N ASP A 232 -11.87 -29.16 6.63
CA ASP A 232 -13.20 -29.15 6.05
C ASP A 232 -13.89 -27.86 6.47
N LEU A 233 -14.25 -27.02 5.48
CA LEU A 233 -14.81 -25.69 5.65
C LEU A 233 -16.21 -25.63 5.04
N ARG A 234 -17.21 -25.28 5.85
CA ARG A 234 -18.55 -24.95 5.34
C ARG A 234 -19.02 -23.65 5.96
N ILE A 235 -19.68 -22.83 5.18
CA ILE A 235 -20.18 -21.51 5.55
C ILE A 235 -21.69 -21.55 5.40
N GLN A 236 -22.40 -21.14 6.44
CA GLN A 236 -23.85 -21.07 6.40
C GLN A 236 -24.30 -19.80 5.67
N ARG A 237 -25.30 -19.95 4.79
CA ARG A 237 -26.06 -18.82 4.25
C ARG A 237 -26.59 -17.95 5.38
N ASN A 238 -26.46 -16.64 5.21
CA ASN A 238 -26.87 -15.64 6.20
C ASN A 238 -27.96 -14.71 5.68
N GLY A 239 -28.47 -14.94 4.46
CA GLY A 239 -29.52 -14.14 3.84
C GLY A 239 -29.00 -12.83 3.23
N ASN A 240 -27.69 -12.57 3.26
CA ASN A 240 -27.08 -11.43 2.59
C ASN A 240 -26.60 -11.85 1.19
N GLU A 241 -27.36 -11.50 0.17
CA GLU A 241 -27.08 -11.90 -1.23
C GLU A 241 -25.67 -11.50 -1.69
N ARG A 242 -25.20 -10.30 -1.30
CA ARG A 242 -23.88 -9.80 -1.70
C ARG A 242 -22.75 -10.62 -1.07
N PHE A 243 -22.89 -10.98 0.20
CA PHE A 243 -21.95 -11.86 0.88
C PHE A 243 -21.95 -13.26 0.26
N GLU A 244 -23.14 -13.84 0.05
CA GLU A 244 -23.27 -15.18 -0.52
C GLU A 244 -22.70 -15.27 -1.94
N GLN A 245 -22.95 -14.25 -2.78
CA GLN A 245 -22.33 -14.14 -4.10
C GLN A 245 -20.80 -14.03 -4.02
N ALA A 246 -20.27 -13.27 -3.07
CA ALA A 246 -18.83 -13.18 -2.87
C ALA A 246 -18.20 -14.54 -2.50
N VAL A 247 -18.86 -15.30 -1.62
CA VAL A 247 -18.40 -16.65 -1.25
C VAL A 247 -18.42 -17.59 -2.45
N VAL A 248 -19.49 -17.59 -3.24
CA VAL A 248 -19.62 -18.46 -4.43
C VAL A 248 -18.60 -18.07 -5.50
N ASN A 249 -18.52 -16.78 -5.87
CA ASN A 249 -17.65 -16.31 -6.95
C ASN A 249 -16.15 -16.44 -6.62
N HIS A 250 -15.79 -16.46 -5.35
CA HIS A 250 -14.41 -16.60 -4.89
C HIS A 250 -14.16 -17.91 -4.10
N ALA A 251 -15.01 -18.93 -4.27
CA ALA A 251 -14.90 -20.20 -3.54
C ALA A 251 -13.51 -20.82 -3.69
N GLY A 252 -13.00 -20.95 -4.91
CA GLY A 252 -11.67 -21.51 -5.17
C GLY A 252 -10.53 -20.75 -4.48
N TYR A 253 -10.62 -19.41 -4.43
CA TYR A 253 -9.66 -18.57 -3.69
C TYR A 253 -9.76 -18.83 -2.18
N ILE A 254 -10.97 -18.82 -1.62
CA ILE A 254 -11.19 -19.04 -0.19
C ILE A 254 -10.64 -20.40 0.23
N LEU A 255 -10.95 -21.46 -0.52
CA LEU A 255 -10.51 -22.82 -0.21
C LEU A 255 -9.00 -22.98 -0.30
N THR A 256 -8.39 -22.44 -1.36
CA THR A 256 -6.93 -22.50 -1.58
C THR A 256 -6.18 -21.79 -0.45
N GLU A 257 -6.57 -20.55 -0.15
CA GLU A 257 -5.92 -19.74 0.88
C GLU A 257 -6.14 -20.30 2.29
N THR A 258 -7.19 -21.10 2.52
CA THR A 258 -7.49 -21.69 3.83
C THR A 258 -7.10 -23.17 3.94
N LEU A 259 -6.42 -23.74 2.95
CA LEU A 259 -6.09 -25.17 2.84
C LEU A 259 -7.32 -26.08 3.05
N ALA A 260 -8.49 -25.62 2.62
CA ALA A 260 -9.71 -26.37 2.71
C ALA A 260 -9.83 -27.36 1.55
N ILE A 261 -10.26 -28.60 1.84
CA ILE A 261 -10.45 -29.64 0.82
C ILE A 261 -11.93 -29.84 0.44
N THR A 262 -12.81 -29.01 1.00
CA THR A 262 -14.24 -29.04 0.69
C THR A 262 -14.48 -28.67 -0.78
N PRO A 263 -15.37 -29.38 -1.50
CA PRO A 263 -15.74 -29.00 -2.86
C PRO A 263 -16.31 -27.57 -2.94
N GLU A 264 -16.03 -26.84 -4.03
CA GLU A 264 -16.48 -25.45 -4.22
C GLU A 264 -18.01 -25.31 -4.11
N ASP A 265 -18.78 -26.27 -4.61
CA ASP A 265 -20.24 -26.32 -4.55
C ASP A 265 -20.78 -26.61 -3.13
N GLN A 266 -19.92 -27.01 -2.20
CA GLN A 266 -20.27 -27.37 -0.82
C GLN A 266 -19.73 -26.38 0.21
N VAL A 267 -19.01 -25.33 -0.22
CA VAL A 267 -18.48 -24.33 0.70
C VAL A 267 -19.61 -23.48 1.31
N LEU A 268 -20.69 -23.22 0.57
CA LEU A 268 -21.84 -22.45 1.03
C LEU A 268 -23.07 -23.36 1.16
N VAL A 269 -23.61 -23.48 2.37
CA VAL A 269 -24.71 -24.40 2.70
C VAL A 269 -25.85 -23.69 3.42
N ASP A 270 -27.07 -24.19 3.31
CA ASP A 270 -28.24 -23.59 3.99
C ASP A 270 -28.19 -23.81 5.52
N GLN A 271 -27.65 -24.95 5.95
CA GLN A 271 -27.52 -25.30 7.36
C GLN A 271 -26.23 -26.09 7.63
N LEU A 272 -25.55 -25.76 8.73
CA LEU A 272 -24.39 -26.52 9.20
C LEU A 272 -24.85 -27.80 9.91
N LEU A 273 -24.29 -28.93 9.50
CA LEU A 273 -24.53 -30.24 10.11
C LEU A 273 -23.49 -30.62 11.19
N ALA A 274 -22.49 -29.76 11.39
CA ALA A 274 -21.42 -29.95 12.36
C ALA A 274 -21.92 -29.83 13.81
N GLY A 275 -21.27 -30.55 14.74
CA GLY A 275 -21.54 -30.42 16.17
C GLY A 275 -21.27 -28.99 16.68
N PRO A 276 -21.93 -28.53 17.78
CA PRO A 276 -21.82 -27.16 18.27
C PRO A 276 -20.39 -26.74 18.67
N SER A 277 -19.49 -27.69 18.90
CA SER A 277 -18.07 -27.43 19.18
C SER A 277 -17.25 -26.99 17.97
N HIS A 278 -17.76 -27.15 16.75
CA HIS A 278 -17.06 -26.85 15.49
C HIS A 278 -17.67 -25.69 14.72
N VAL A 279 -18.77 -25.11 15.24
CA VAL A 279 -19.46 -23.98 14.62
C VAL A 279 -18.98 -22.68 15.26
N HIS A 280 -18.49 -21.78 14.42
CA HIS A 280 -18.00 -20.46 14.83
C HIS A 280 -18.83 -19.38 14.14
N THR A 281 -19.23 -18.37 14.90
CA THR A 281 -19.84 -17.17 14.34
C THR A 281 -18.75 -16.14 14.10
N VAL A 282 -18.65 -15.65 12.86
CA VAL A 282 -17.74 -14.59 12.47
C VAL A 282 -18.55 -13.35 12.15
N GLU A 283 -18.22 -12.26 12.83
CA GLU A 283 -18.78 -10.94 12.57
C GLU A 283 -17.85 -10.14 11.65
N PHE A 284 -18.45 -9.50 10.65
CA PHE A 284 -17.83 -8.54 9.76
C PHE A 284 -18.28 -7.13 10.16
N GLU A 285 -17.44 -6.13 9.93
CA GLU A 285 -17.71 -4.75 10.38
C GLU A 285 -18.97 -4.11 9.75
N ASP A 286 -19.47 -4.65 8.63
CA ASP A 286 -20.70 -4.18 7.96
C ASP A 286 -21.99 -4.80 8.57
N ALA A 287 -21.93 -5.27 9.82
CA ALA A 287 -22.99 -6.00 10.52
C ALA A 287 -23.45 -7.29 9.80
N VAL A 288 -22.64 -7.77 8.87
CA VAL A 288 -22.80 -9.11 8.30
C VAL A 288 -22.18 -10.09 9.29
N ALA A 289 -22.91 -11.14 9.65
CA ALA A 289 -22.37 -12.25 10.40
C ALA A 289 -22.61 -13.54 9.62
N CYS A 290 -21.69 -14.49 9.69
CA CYS A 290 -21.92 -15.83 9.18
C CYS A 290 -21.50 -16.87 10.20
N ALA A 291 -22.26 -17.96 10.28
CA ALA A 291 -21.81 -19.16 10.96
C ALA A 291 -20.96 -19.98 9.98
N LEU A 292 -19.84 -20.52 10.43
CA LEU A 292 -19.02 -21.44 9.66
C LEU A 292 -18.59 -22.63 10.51
N SER A 293 -18.46 -23.80 9.89
CA SER A 293 -17.90 -24.99 10.52
C SER A 293 -16.47 -25.21 10.06
N LEU A 294 -15.58 -25.52 11.00
CA LEU A 294 -14.19 -25.80 10.73
C LEU A 294 -13.79 -27.12 11.42
N GLU A 295 -13.45 -28.13 10.63
CA GLU A 295 -13.05 -29.45 11.12
C GLU A 295 -11.69 -29.85 10.54
N ARG A 296 -10.88 -30.57 11.32
CA ARG A 296 -9.61 -31.11 10.82
C ARG A 296 -9.91 -32.25 9.87
N SER A 297 -9.38 -32.15 8.65
CA SER A 297 -9.58 -33.23 7.70
C SER A 297 -8.73 -34.44 8.10
N ALA A 298 -9.29 -35.64 7.96
CA ALA A 298 -8.66 -36.90 8.36
C ALA A 298 -7.67 -37.47 7.33
N ASN A 299 -7.27 -36.69 6.32
CA ASN A 299 -6.38 -37.13 5.24
C ASN A 299 -4.90 -36.85 5.53
#